data_AF-A0A4Q0QJM9-F1
#
_entry.id   AF-A0A4Q0QJM9-F1
#
_cell.length_a   1.000
_cell.length_b   1.000
_cell.length_c   1.000
_cell.angle_alpha   90.00
_cell.angle_beta   90.00
_cell.angle_gamma   90.00
#
_symmetry.space_group_name_H-M   'P 1'
#
loop_
_entity.id
_entity.type
_entity.pdbx_description
1 polymer ?
#
loop_
_entity_poly.entity_id
_entity_poly.type
_entity_poly.pdbx_seq_one_letter_code
_entity_poly.pdbx_strand_id
1 'polypeptide(L)'
;MKRKIAAIFAADIAGYSRLVAEDEEETLRRLASYREVVDDFIARSGGRIFNTAGDAVLAEFPSAVDAVRCAIDIQESLRTRNMAYPPSRQMSFRIGITIGDVVERDGDLLGDGVNIAARLEGLAEVGGICVSRAVHEQVANKLSVQFADIGAQEVKNIPTPVHAYMVAMRREDGSYAKPQLKKPASKLAAAPVWMWPLVVAVVSIVAIGVSGFLYNTKLKQTASIAAPPAAMSGAAPTANAAATSLMPTQMAKTLMTPPNADAAMAPMPAPSRSASPISGKFSAESVPFINERVRNYLAGDYSAAADYKAFALNVGGFTGSALNQPNEEAARNMAVEQCQKRADAAQSPRRCELYAVGNTVVYTHGRPPMPPQPFVRHDAMTERPFVSKDFPMVRDPQKVRLENMFVPAAKSRSVALGPGGQYFMVLGAASADDAARRSLESCGAIAGVACLVVAVDDNFVVPIPTLFRITGFFNAASNASIMADARGEVMHKLTDAMGWNAVAVGTAGRPGLGLRAADEQTAVNSALADCAKRDSDCHVIAIGPFRVGPIN
;
A
#
# COMPACT_ATOMS: atom_id res chain seq x y z
N MET A 1 3.34 -24.79 -11.25
CA MET A 1 3.95 -23.61 -11.90
C MET A 1 3.62 -23.68 -13.37
N LYS A 2 2.94 -22.67 -13.92
CA LYS A 2 2.54 -22.62 -15.34
C LYS A 2 3.30 -21.49 -16.02
N ARG A 3 4.02 -21.79 -17.09
CA ARG A 3 4.69 -20.79 -17.94
C ARG A 3 3.77 -20.36 -19.07
N LYS A 4 3.85 -19.09 -19.45
CA LYS A 4 3.15 -18.54 -20.62
C LYS A 4 3.85 -17.28 -21.13
N ILE A 5 3.67 -17.01 -22.41
CA ILE A 5 4.02 -15.72 -23.00
C ILE A 5 2.84 -14.77 -22.77
N ALA A 6 3.12 -13.58 -22.24
CA ALA A 6 2.13 -12.53 -22.06
C ALA A 6 2.74 -11.16 -22.37
N ALA A 7 1.88 -10.21 -22.75
CA ALA A 7 2.25 -8.80 -22.75
C ALA A 7 2.11 -8.27 -21.32
N ILE A 8 3.20 -7.78 -20.74
CA ILE A 8 3.25 -7.23 -19.40
C ILE A 8 3.22 -5.72 -19.48
N PHE A 9 2.27 -5.13 -18.76
CA PHE A 9 2.00 -3.72 -18.65
C PHE A 9 2.36 -3.27 -17.24
N ALA A 10 3.22 -2.26 -17.12
CA ALA A 10 3.56 -1.59 -15.88
C ALA A 10 3.19 -0.12 -15.99
N ALA A 11 2.51 0.43 -14.98
CA ALA A 11 2.22 1.86 -14.93
C ALA A 11 2.45 2.41 -13.53
N ASP A 12 2.98 3.62 -13.41
CA ASP A 12 3.25 4.26 -12.12
C ASP A 12 3.10 5.80 -12.22
N ILE A 13 2.87 6.48 -11.10
CA ILE A 13 2.65 7.93 -11.10
C ILE A 13 3.98 8.69 -11.04
N ALA A 14 4.13 9.66 -11.94
CA ALA A 14 5.28 10.54 -11.91
C ALA A 14 5.21 11.53 -10.74
N GLY A 15 6.18 11.44 -9.83
CA GLY A 15 6.33 12.42 -8.75
C GLY A 15 5.32 12.26 -7.61
N TYR A 16 4.76 11.06 -7.43
CA TYR A 16 3.76 10.75 -6.41
C TYR A 16 4.16 11.20 -4.99
N SER A 17 5.40 10.94 -4.56
CA SER A 17 5.88 11.35 -3.24
C SER A 17 5.84 12.86 -3.00
N ARG A 18 6.02 13.68 -4.05
CA ARG A 18 5.88 15.15 -3.96
C ARG A 18 4.42 15.54 -3.75
N LEU A 19 3.50 14.95 -4.50
CA LEU A 19 2.06 15.25 -4.41
C LEU A 19 1.51 14.88 -3.02
N VAL A 20 1.94 13.75 -2.47
CA VAL A 20 1.58 13.32 -1.11
C VAL A 20 2.11 14.27 -0.05
N ALA A 21 3.34 14.79 -0.21
CA ALA A 21 3.93 15.75 0.73
C ALA A 21 3.23 17.11 0.73
N GLU A 22 2.61 17.51 -0.39
CA GLU A 22 1.87 18.77 -0.51
C GLU A 22 0.45 18.67 0.06
N ASP A 23 -0.30 17.63 -0.30
CA ASP A 23 -1.66 17.36 0.22
C ASP A 23 -1.98 15.87 0.07
N GLU A 24 -1.86 15.13 1.16
CA GLU A 24 -2.05 13.67 1.19
C GLU A 24 -3.51 13.28 0.91
N GLU A 25 -4.49 13.97 1.49
CA GLU A 25 -5.90 13.60 1.39
C GLU A 25 -6.45 13.86 -0.02
N GLU A 26 -6.15 15.03 -0.60
CA GLU A 26 -6.54 15.36 -1.98
C GLU A 26 -5.83 14.44 -2.99
N THR A 27 -4.56 14.08 -2.72
CA THR A 27 -3.79 13.18 -3.58
C THR A 27 -4.34 11.76 -3.55
N LEU A 28 -4.66 11.20 -2.38
CA LEU A 28 -5.21 9.84 -2.27
C LEU A 28 -6.61 9.72 -2.89
N ARG A 29 -7.47 10.73 -2.72
CA ARG A 29 -8.80 10.77 -3.36
C ARG A 29 -8.70 10.80 -4.88
N ARG A 30 -7.78 11.61 -5.43
CA ARG A 30 -7.54 11.71 -6.87
C ARG A 30 -6.90 10.44 -7.42
N LEU A 31 -5.93 9.86 -6.70
CA LEU A 31 -5.36 8.56 -7.02
C LEU A 31 -6.46 7.50 -7.16
N ALA A 32 -7.39 7.42 -6.20
CA ALA A 32 -8.51 6.48 -6.25
C ALA A 32 -9.37 6.67 -7.51
N SER A 33 -9.75 7.92 -7.83
CA SER A 33 -10.51 8.21 -9.05
C SER A 33 -9.75 7.89 -10.34
N TYR A 34 -8.44 8.15 -10.37
CA TYR A 34 -7.59 7.84 -11.54
C TYR A 34 -7.38 6.33 -11.67
N ARG A 35 -7.28 5.62 -10.55
CA ARG A 35 -7.21 4.16 -10.49
C ARG A 35 -8.45 3.48 -11.01
N GLU A 36 -9.64 3.93 -10.62
CA GLU A 36 -10.89 3.39 -11.16
C GLU A 36 -10.93 3.45 -12.70
N VAL A 37 -10.42 4.54 -13.27
CA VAL A 37 -10.33 4.72 -14.72
C VAL A 37 -9.31 3.78 -15.35
N VAL A 38 -8.11 3.70 -14.78
CA VAL A 38 -7.05 2.80 -15.26
C VAL A 38 -7.50 1.34 -15.21
N ASP A 39 -8.11 0.93 -14.09
CA ASP A 39 -8.56 -0.44 -13.88
C ASP A 39 -9.71 -0.81 -14.84
N ASP A 40 -10.63 0.13 -15.10
CA ASP A 40 -11.72 -0.05 -16.09
C ASP A 40 -11.16 -0.21 -17.52
N PHE A 41 -10.20 0.62 -17.93
CA PHE A 41 -9.56 0.46 -19.25
C PHE A 41 -8.82 -0.87 -19.39
N ILE A 42 -8.08 -1.28 -18.35
CA ILE A 42 -7.36 -2.56 -18.37
C ILE A 42 -8.36 -3.72 -18.51
N ALA A 43 -9.45 -3.70 -17.73
CA ALA A 43 -10.48 -4.75 -17.79
C ALA A 43 -11.17 -4.80 -19.16
N ARG A 44 -11.56 -3.64 -19.73
CA ARG A 44 -12.24 -3.56 -21.04
C ARG A 44 -11.36 -4.03 -22.20
N SER A 45 -10.05 -3.79 -22.11
CA SER A 45 -9.08 -4.25 -23.10
C SER A 45 -8.66 -5.72 -22.89
N GLY A 46 -9.34 -6.47 -22.02
CA GLY A 46 -9.07 -7.89 -21.78
C GLY A 46 -7.81 -8.17 -20.96
N GLY A 47 -7.30 -7.15 -20.26
CA GLY A 47 -6.16 -7.26 -19.37
C GLY A 47 -6.55 -7.77 -17.98
N ARG A 48 -5.60 -8.39 -17.28
CA ARG A 48 -5.73 -8.84 -15.89
C ARG A 48 -4.67 -8.15 -15.04
N ILE A 49 -5.13 -7.37 -14.06
CA ILE A 49 -4.25 -6.83 -13.01
C ILE A 49 -3.88 -7.99 -12.08
N PHE A 50 -2.58 -8.26 -11.96
CA PHE A 50 -2.08 -9.35 -11.12
C PHE A 50 -1.35 -8.84 -9.87
N ASN A 51 -0.90 -7.58 -9.89
CA ASN A 51 -0.27 -6.94 -8.74
C ASN A 51 -0.46 -5.42 -8.77
N THR A 52 -0.74 -4.83 -7.60
CA THR A 52 -0.79 -3.38 -7.39
C THR A 52 0.01 -3.06 -6.14
N ALA A 53 1.12 -2.34 -6.30
CA ALA A 53 1.98 -1.95 -5.20
C ALA A 53 1.98 -0.42 -5.10
N GLY A 54 1.18 0.12 -4.17
CA GLY A 54 1.01 1.57 -4.04
C GLY A 54 0.33 2.19 -5.27
N ASP A 55 0.99 3.16 -5.89
CA ASP A 55 0.60 3.85 -7.12
C ASP A 55 1.02 3.11 -8.42
N ALA A 56 1.72 1.98 -8.31
CA ALA A 56 2.08 1.14 -9.44
C ALA A 56 1.00 0.09 -9.79
N VAL A 57 0.67 -0.06 -11.08
CA VAL A 57 -0.17 -1.14 -11.65
C VAL A 57 0.72 -2.10 -12.41
N LEU A 58 0.53 -3.40 -12.17
CA LEU A 58 1.03 -4.47 -13.02
C LEU A 58 -0.13 -5.29 -13.56
N ALA A 59 -0.23 -5.31 -14.89
CA ALA A 59 -1.26 -6.04 -15.61
C ALA A 59 -0.64 -6.92 -16.70
N GLU A 60 -1.32 -8.02 -17.02
CA GLU A 60 -1.01 -8.82 -18.19
C GLU A 60 -2.12 -8.69 -19.23
N PHE A 61 -1.72 -8.79 -20.49
CA PHE A 61 -2.63 -8.84 -21.63
C PHE A 61 -2.29 -10.07 -22.49
N PRO A 62 -3.32 -10.74 -23.04
CA PRO A 62 -3.11 -11.80 -24.03
C PRO A 62 -2.58 -11.26 -25.37
N SER A 63 -2.69 -9.94 -25.60
CA SER A 63 -2.35 -9.27 -26.86
C SER A 63 -1.54 -8.01 -26.60
N ALA A 64 -0.37 -7.90 -27.24
CA ALA A 64 0.46 -6.70 -27.16
C ALA A 64 -0.19 -5.49 -27.82
N VAL A 65 -1.04 -5.71 -28.84
CA VAL A 65 -1.80 -4.63 -29.50
C VAL A 65 -2.80 -4.03 -28.53
N ASP A 66 -3.52 -4.86 -27.78
CA ASP A 66 -4.54 -4.40 -26.83
C ASP A 66 -3.91 -3.74 -25.61
N ALA A 67 -2.76 -4.22 -25.16
CA ALA A 67 -1.96 -3.55 -24.12
C ALA A 67 -1.56 -2.12 -24.54
N VAL A 68 -1.08 -1.93 -25.78
CA VAL A 68 -0.65 -0.61 -26.27
C VAL A 68 -1.86 0.30 -26.51
N ARG A 69 -2.97 -0.20 -27.06
CA ARG A 69 -4.22 0.57 -27.19
C ARG A 69 -4.74 1.03 -25.82
N CYS A 70 -4.81 0.12 -24.86
CA CYS A 70 -5.20 0.41 -23.48
C CYS A 70 -4.32 1.53 -22.88
N ALA A 71 -3.00 1.45 -23.08
CA ALA A 71 -2.07 2.48 -22.61
C ALA A 71 -2.35 3.86 -23.23
N ILE A 72 -2.62 3.91 -24.53
CA ILE A 72 -2.96 5.16 -25.25
C ILE A 72 -4.26 5.74 -24.69
N ASP A 73 -5.30 4.91 -24.59
CA ASP A 73 -6.62 5.32 -24.10
C ASP A 73 -6.52 5.86 -22.66
N ILE A 74 -5.77 5.17 -21.80
CA ILE A 74 -5.48 5.63 -20.43
C ILE A 74 -4.81 7.02 -20.47
N GLN A 75 -3.73 7.20 -21.22
CA GLN A 75 -3.01 8.47 -21.26
C GLN A 75 -3.89 9.62 -21.78
N GLU A 76 -4.71 9.38 -22.80
CA GLU A 76 -5.64 10.40 -23.32
C GLU A 76 -6.75 10.74 -22.31
N SER A 77 -7.30 9.73 -21.64
CA SER A 77 -8.32 9.90 -20.63
C SER A 77 -7.80 10.68 -19.42
N LEU A 78 -6.57 10.39 -18.98
CA LEU A 78 -5.94 11.09 -17.87
C LEU A 78 -5.49 12.49 -18.25
N ARG A 79 -5.03 12.71 -19.49
CA ARG A 79 -4.73 14.06 -20.01
C ARG A 79 -5.94 14.98 -19.92
N THR A 80 -7.11 14.49 -20.32
CA THR A 80 -8.38 15.25 -20.26
C THR A 80 -8.77 15.58 -18.82
N ARG A 81 -8.67 14.61 -17.90
CA ARG A 81 -8.96 14.83 -16.47
C ARG A 81 -7.98 15.79 -15.81
N ASN A 82 -6.72 15.77 -16.21
CA ASN A 82 -5.69 16.67 -15.68
C ASN A 82 -5.93 18.14 -16.02
N MET A 83 -6.70 18.45 -17.07
CA MET A 83 -7.04 19.84 -17.41
C MET A 83 -7.91 20.53 -16.36
N ALA A 84 -8.61 19.75 -15.52
CA ALA A 84 -9.38 20.30 -14.40
C ALA A 84 -8.49 20.78 -13.23
N TYR A 85 -7.17 20.56 -13.30
CA TYR A 85 -6.23 20.84 -12.22
C TYR A 85 -5.05 21.70 -12.68
N PRO A 86 -4.51 22.55 -11.79
CA PRO A 86 -3.30 23.32 -12.10
C PRO A 86 -2.08 22.39 -12.29
N PRO A 87 -1.08 22.78 -13.10
CA PRO A 87 0.07 21.91 -13.44
C PRO A 87 0.81 21.30 -12.24
N SER A 88 0.92 22.04 -11.13
CA SER A 88 1.56 21.54 -9.90
C SER A 88 0.85 20.34 -9.27
N ARG A 89 -0.45 20.20 -9.56
CA ARG A 89 -1.36 19.20 -8.99
C ARG A 89 -1.76 18.11 -9.98
N GLN A 90 -1.30 18.14 -11.23
CA GLN A 90 -1.62 17.12 -12.22
C GLN A 90 -0.97 15.77 -11.87
N MET A 91 -1.69 14.68 -12.12
CA MET A 91 -1.21 13.32 -11.94
C MET A 91 -1.04 12.64 -13.29
N SER A 92 0.21 12.38 -13.65
CA SER A 92 0.54 11.76 -14.92
C SER A 92 1.18 10.41 -14.68
N PHE A 93 0.66 9.39 -15.35
CA PHE A 93 1.25 8.06 -15.33
C PHE A 93 2.38 7.96 -16.33
N ARG A 94 3.37 7.14 -16.01
CA ARG A 94 4.31 6.56 -16.96
C ARG A 94 3.88 5.12 -17.20
N ILE A 95 4.03 4.64 -18.44
CA ILE A 95 3.63 3.29 -18.81
C ILE A 95 4.78 2.58 -19.53
N GLY A 96 5.07 1.35 -19.14
CA GLY A 96 6.04 0.46 -19.73
C GLY A 96 5.40 -0.84 -20.20
N ILE A 97 5.68 -1.30 -21.42
CA ILE A 97 5.08 -2.52 -21.97
C ILE A 97 6.16 -3.41 -22.60
N THR A 98 6.14 -4.70 -22.27
CA THR A 98 6.98 -5.71 -22.93
C THR A 98 6.21 -7.00 -23.18
N ILE A 99 6.77 -7.88 -24.01
CA ILE A 99 6.34 -9.28 -24.12
C ILE A 99 7.43 -10.13 -23.45
N GLY A 100 7.03 -11.11 -22.64
CA GLY A 100 7.98 -12.01 -21.99
C GLY A 100 7.37 -13.34 -21.56
N ASP A 101 8.23 -14.33 -21.34
CA ASP A 101 7.88 -15.56 -20.64
C ASP A 101 7.76 -15.28 -19.15
N VAL A 102 6.61 -15.62 -18.58
CA VAL A 102 6.30 -15.42 -17.16
C VAL A 102 5.80 -16.70 -16.54
N VAL A 103 6.14 -16.88 -15.27
CA VAL A 103 5.67 -17.98 -14.44
C VAL A 103 4.53 -17.48 -13.57
N GLU A 104 3.37 -18.11 -13.71
CA GLU A 104 2.22 -17.84 -12.84
C GLU A 104 2.33 -18.66 -11.55
N ARG A 105 2.27 -17.95 -10.41
CA ARG A 105 2.31 -18.52 -9.06
C ARG A 105 1.35 -17.73 -8.16
N ASP A 106 0.39 -18.42 -7.55
CA ASP A 106 -0.58 -17.83 -6.60
C ASP A 106 -1.38 -16.63 -7.18
N GLY A 107 -1.49 -16.56 -8.51
CA GLY A 107 -2.12 -15.48 -9.28
C GLY A 107 -1.29 -14.21 -9.42
N ASP A 108 -0.02 -14.26 -9.04
CA ASP A 108 1.02 -13.28 -9.39
C ASP A 108 1.85 -13.80 -10.58
N LEU A 109 2.52 -12.89 -11.29
CA LEU A 109 3.42 -13.22 -12.40
C LEU A 109 4.84 -12.87 -12.02
N LEU A 110 5.73 -13.84 -12.21
CA LEU A 110 7.15 -13.70 -11.93
C LEU A 110 7.95 -13.97 -13.20
N GLY A 111 8.99 -13.19 -13.43
CA GLY A 111 9.90 -13.39 -14.56
C GLY A 111 10.51 -12.09 -15.05
N ASP A 112 11.46 -12.21 -15.97
CA ASP A 112 12.19 -11.06 -16.50
C ASP A 112 11.26 -10.10 -17.24
N GLY A 113 10.18 -10.58 -17.86
CA GLY A 113 9.17 -9.73 -18.49
C GLY A 113 8.56 -8.70 -17.55
N VAL A 114 8.33 -9.05 -16.28
CA VAL A 114 7.79 -8.12 -15.27
C VAL A 114 8.82 -7.07 -14.90
N ASN A 115 10.08 -7.49 -14.70
CA ASN A 115 11.18 -6.58 -14.41
C ASN A 115 11.43 -5.61 -15.58
N ILE A 116 11.42 -6.10 -16.82
CA ILE A 116 11.60 -5.28 -18.02
C ILE A 116 10.47 -4.24 -18.14
N ALA A 117 9.21 -4.64 -17.99
CA ALA A 117 8.08 -3.72 -18.07
C ALA A 117 8.20 -2.57 -17.06
N ALA A 118 8.51 -2.88 -15.80
CA ALA A 118 8.71 -1.87 -14.76
C ALA A 118 9.90 -0.93 -15.07
N ARG A 119 10.93 -1.41 -15.76
CA ARG A 119 12.06 -0.56 -16.16
C ARG A 119 11.74 0.32 -17.36
N LEU A 120 10.96 -0.18 -18.30
CA LEU A 120 10.45 0.61 -19.42
C LEU A 120 9.53 1.73 -18.92
N GLU A 121 8.69 1.46 -17.91
CA GLU A 121 7.88 2.49 -17.24
C GLU A 121 8.79 3.62 -16.72
N GLY A 122 9.84 3.30 -15.98
CA GLY A 122 10.77 4.31 -15.47
C GLY A 122 11.55 5.09 -16.54
N LEU A 123 11.66 4.55 -17.76
CA LEU A 123 12.26 5.21 -18.91
C LEU A 123 11.28 6.13 -19.65
N ALA A 124 9.98 5.92 -19.50
CA ALA A 124 8.98 6.73 -20.16
C ALA A 124 9.02 8.20 -19.68
N GLU A 125 8.66 9.11 -20.57
CA GLU A 125 8.38 10.49 -20.19
C GLU A 125 7.12 10.58 -19.32
N VAL A 126 6.98 11.67 -18.56
CA VAL A 126 5.77 11.93 -17.77
C VAL A 126 4.55 12.00 -18.70
N GLY A 127 3.55 11.14 -18.49
CA GLY A 127 2.41 11.00 -19.41
C GLY A 127 2.73 10.21 -20.69
N GLY A 128 3.90 9.56 -20.76
CA GLY A 128 4.39 8.82 -21.90
C GLY A 128 4.25 7.31 -21.76
N ILE A 129 4.49 6.62 -22.88
CA ILE A 129 4.46 5.16 -23.00
C ILE A 129 5.77 4.70 -23.63
N CYS A 130 6.44 3.74 -23.00
CA CYS A 130 7.68 3.13 -23.47
C CYS A 130 7.45 1.63 -23.69
N VAL A 131 7.89 1.11 -24.84
CA VAL A 131 7.66 -0.27 -25.24
C VAL A 131 8.96 -0.95 -25.65
N SER A 132 9.11 -2.25 -25.40
CA SER A 132 10.26 -3.01 -25.89
C SER A 132 10.19 -3.24 -27.40
N ARG A 133 11.33 -3.60 -28.01
CA ARG A 133 11.38 -4.02 -29.42
C ARG A 133 10.38 -5.12 -29.75
N ALA A 134 10.23 -6.11 -28.87
CA ALA A 134 9.29 -7.21 -29.08
C ALA A 134 7.83 -6.72 -29.18
N VAL A 135 7.45 -5.72 -28.38
CA VAL A 135 6.12 -5.09 -28.50
C VAL A 135 6.03 -4.30 -29.79
N HIS A 136 7.02 -3.45 -30.08
CA HIS A 136 7.06 -2.62 -31.27
C HIS A 136 6.85 -3.45 -32.56
N GLU A 137 7.59 -4.55 -32.72
CA GLU A 137 7.46 -5.46 -33.87
C GLU A 137 6.05 -6.03 -34.03
N GLN A 138 5.32 -6.25 -32.93
CA GLN A 138 3.96 -6.78 -32.95
C GLN A 138 2.89 -5.73 -33.26
N VAL A 139 3.16 -4.44 -33.03
CA VAL A 139 2.16 -3.37 -33.07
C VAL A 139 2.39 -2.30 -34.15
N ALA A 140 3.63 -2.13 -34.65
CA ALA A 140 4.01 -1.03 -35.54
C ALA A 140 3.15 -0.94 -36.81
N ASN A 141 2.72 -2.08 -37.36
CA ASN A 141 1.88 -2.14 -38.55
C ASN A 141 0.37 -2.27 -38.26
N LYS A 142 -0.03 -2.27 -36.99
CA LYS A 142 -1.41 -2.52 -36.56
C LYS A 142 -2.06 -1.31 -35.87
N LEU A 143 -1.26 -0.35 -35.44
CA LEU A 143 -1.71 0.87 -34.78
C LEU A 143 -1.23 2.10 -35.55
N SER A 144 -2.12 3.07 -35.74
CA SER A 144 -1.82 4.35 -36.40
C SER A 144 -1.13 5.33 -35.44
N VAL A 145 -0.02 4.89 -34.83
CA VAL A 145 0.79 5.70 -33.91
C VAL A 145 2.25 5.67 -34.33
N GLN A 146 2.99 6.76 -34.08
CA GLN A 146 4.41 6.82 -34.37
C GLN A 146 5.21 6.28 -33.19
N PHE A 147 6.28 5.55 -33.49
CA PHE A 147 7.23 5.07 -32.51
C PHE A 147 8.56 5.76 -32.74
N ALA A 148 9.18 6.19 -31.65
CA ALA A 148 10.50 6.78 -31.72
C ALA A 148 11.51 5.86 -31.03
N ASP A 149 12.50 5.45 -31.81
CA ASP A 149 13.56 4.58 -31.34
C ASP A 149 14.46 5.30 -30.34
N ILE A 150 14.59 4.75 -29.12
CA ILE A 150 15.50 5.27 -28.08
C ILE A 150 16.71 4.35 -27.86
N GLY A 151 16.88 3.34 -28.71
CA GLY A 151 18.04 2.44 -28.73
C GLY A 151 18.06 1.43 -27.59
N ALA A 152 19.24 0.83 -27.41
CA ALA A 152 19.52 -0.12 -26.34
C ALA A 152 19.63 0.59 -24.98
N GLN A 153 18.84 0.12 -24.01
CA GLN A 153 18.79 0.65 -22.66
C GLN A 153 19.33 -0.39 -21.67
N GLU A 154 20.35 0.00 -20.90
CA GLU A 154 20.85 -0.82 -19.81
C GLU A 154 19.89 -0.73 -18.62
N VAL A 155 19.42 -1.87 -18.15
CA VAL A 155 18.49 -1.94 -17.03
C VAL A 155 19.06 -2.84 -15.94
N LYS A 156 18.91 -2.40 -14.68
CA LYS A 156 19.49 -3.08 -13.52
C LYS A 156 19.02 -4.53 -13.42
N ASN A 157 19.97 -5.44 -13.21
CA ASN A 157 19.75 -6.89 -13.06
C ASN A 157 19.30 -7.63 -14.34
N ILE A 158 19.53 -7.06 -15.53
CA ILE A 158 19.35 -7.76 -16.81
C ILE A 158 20.67 -7.72 -17.59
N PRO A 159 21.25 -8.87 -17.95
CA PRO A 159 22.58 -8.95 -18.56
C PRO A 159 22.61 -8.40 -20.00
N THR A 160 21.48 -8.41 -20.70
CA THR A 160 21.35 -7.92 -22.07
C THR A 160 20.59 -6.58 -22.09
N PRO A 161 21.14 -5.55 -22.77
CA PRO A 161 20.42 -4.29 -22.96
C PRO A 161 19.08 -4.50 -23.67
N VAL A 162 18.03 -3.84 -23.17
CA VAL A 162 16.69 -3.91 -23.76
C VAL A 162 16.55 -2.77 -24.76
N HIS A 163 16.31 -3.09 -26.03
CA HIS A 163 16.01 -2.06 -27.03
C HIS A 163 14.58 -1.57 -26.85
N ALA A 164 14.40 -0.25 -26.77
CA ALA A 164 13.14 0.37 -26.41
C ALA A 164 12.70 1.45 -27.42
N TYR A 165 11.38 1.71 -27.44
CA TYR A 165 10.72 2.69 -28.28
C TYR A 165 9.76 3.52 -27.44
N MET A 166 9.70 4.82 -27.68
CA MET A 166 8.67 5.70 -27.12
C MET A 166 7.48 5.75 -28.07
N VAL A 167 6.26 5.62 -27.55
CA VAL A 167 5.04 5.88 -28.33
C VAL A 167 4.82 7.38 -28.38
N ALA A 168 4.81 7.95 -29.58
CA ALA A 168 4.62 9.38 -29.75
C ALA A 168 3.13 9.72 -29.62
N MET A 169 2.78 10.35 -28.50
CA MET A 169 1.42 10.84 -28.26
C MET A 169 1.15 12.09 -29.12
N ARG A 170 -0.08 12.20 -29.61
CA ARG A 170 -0.56 13.35 -30.40
C ARG A 170 -0.81 14.55 -29.47
N ARG A 171 -0.24 15.70 -29.80
CA ARG A 171 -0.49 16.98 -29.12
C ARG A 171 -1.72 17.69 -29.67
N GLU A 172 -2.24 18.65 -28.91
CA GLU A 172 -3.43 19.43 -29.27
C GLU A 172 -3.26 20.26 -30.54
N ASP A 173 -2.03 20.61 -30.88
CA ASP A 173 -1.64 21.28 -32.12
C ASP A 173 -1.53 20.33 -33.33
N GLY A 174 -1.86 19.05 -33.16
CA GLY A 174 -1.77 18.01 -34.19
C GLY A 174 -0.34 17.50 -34.44
N SER A 175 0.66 17.99 -33.71
CA SER A 175 2.04 17.53 -33.79
C SER A 175 2.29 16.31 -32.88
N TYR A 176 3.34 15.54 -33.16
CA TYR A 176 3.77 14.43 -32.31
C TYR A 176 4.85 14.88 -31.33
N ALA A 177 4.81 14.34 -30.10
CA ALA A 177 5.87 14.61 -29.13
C ALA A 177 7.23 14.09 -29.62
N LYS A 178 8.21 14.97 -29.83
CA LYS A 178 9.61 14.57 -30.01
C LYS A 178 10.12 13.97 -28.70
N PRO A 179 10.69 12.76 -28.69
CA PRO A 179 11.20 12.15 -27.47
C PRO A 179 12.33 12.98 -26.91
N GLN A 180 12.18 13.36 -25.66
CA GLN A 180 13.24 13.86 -24.80
C GLN A 180 14.01 12.63 -24.31
N LEU A 181 15.03 12.21 -25.07
CA LEU A 181 16.04 11.31 -24.53
C LEU A 181 16.60 11.96 -23.26
N LYS A 182 16.30 11.39 -22.08
CA LYS A 182 17.09 11.65 -20.88
C LYS A 182 18.50 11.25 -21.25
N LYS A 183 19.33 12.21 -21.66
CA LYS A 183 20.78 12.01 -21.63
C LYS A 183 21.06 11.51 -20.22
N PRO A 184 21.67 10.32 -20.04
CA PRO A 184 22.09 9.92 -18.71
C PRO A 184 22.86 11.13 -18.19
N ALA A 185 22.42 11.67 -17.05
CA ALA A 185 23.12 12.77 -16.41
C ALA A 185 24.57 12.34 -16.44
N SER A 186 25.39 13.03 -17.24
CA SER A 186 26.80 12.70 -17.32
C SER A 186 27.21 12.69 -15.86
N LYS A 187 27.59 11.52 -15.34
CA LYS A 187 28.42 11.51 -14.16
C LYS A 187 29.56 12.40 -14.62
N LEU A 188 29.57 13.66 -14.20
CA LEU A 188 30.75 14.48 -14.23
C LEU A 188 31.76 13.54 -13.60
N ALA A 189 32.64 13.00 -14.45
CA ALA A 189 33.56 11.96 -14.05
C ALA A 189 34.19 12.51 -12.78
N ALA A 190 33.95 11.85 -11.65
CA ALA A 190 34.57 12.25 -10.41
C ALA A 190 36.05 12.32 -10.75
N ALA A 191 36.61 13.53 -10.71
CA ALA A 191 37.97 13.77 -11.13
C ALA A 191 38.85 12.74 -10.41
N PRO A 192 39.76 12.06 -11.11
CA PRO A 192 40.50 10.92 -10.56
C PRO A 192 41.11 11.32 -9.21
N VAL A 193 40.91 10.47 -8.19
CA VAL A 193 41.20 10.71 -6.76
C VAL A 193 42.63 11.25 -6.51
N TRP A 194 43.57 11.03 -7.43
CA TRP A 194 44.91 11.65 -7.44
C TRP A 194 44.88 13.19 -7.49
N MET A 195 43.87 13.86 -8.04
CA MET A 195 43.86 15.33 -8.10
C MET A 195 43.55 16.02 -6.76
N TRP A 196 42.96 15.31 -5.79
CA TRP A 196 42.62 15.88 -4.47
C TRP A 196 43.83 16.43 -3.69
N PRO A 197 44.99 15.76 -3.64
CA PRO A 197 46.21 16.31 -3.05
C PRO A 197 46.64 17.66 -3.64
N LEU A 198 46.50 17.85 -4.95
CA LEU A 198 46.89 19.10 -5.63
C LEU A 198 45.91 20.23 -5.31
N VAL A 199 44.61 19.94 -5.26
CA VAL A 199 43.58 20.91 -4.87
C VAL A 199 43.76 21.33 -3.41
N VAL A 200 44.03 20.38 -2.50
CA VAL A 200 44.31 20.67 -1.09
C VAL A 200 45.58 21.52 -0.93
N ALA A 201 46.63 21.24 -1.71
CA ALA A 201 47.87 22.02 -1.68
C ALA A 201 47.66 23.47 -2.16
N VAL A 202 46.93 23.67 -3.26
CA VAL A 202 46.63 25.02 -3.79
C VAL A 202 45.74 25.80 -2.82
N VAL A 203 44.69 25.18 -2.27
CA VAL A 203 43.82 25.82 -1.28
C VAL A 203 44.60 26.19 -0.01
N SER A 204 45.52 25.34 0.44
CA SER A 204 46.38 25.62 1.59
C SER A 204 47.34 26.79 1.33
N ILE A 205 47.94 26.86 0.14
CA ILE A 205 48.83 27.98 -0.24
C ILE A 205 48.04 29.30 -0.30
N VAL A 206 46.83 29.28 -0.86
CA VAL A 206 45.95 30.46 -0.90
C VAL A 206 45.52 30.86 0.51
N ALA A 207 45.15 29.91 1.36
CA ALA A 207 44.78 30.19 2.76
C ALA A 207 45.94 30.76 3.57
N ILE A 208 47.17 30.26 3.37
CA ILE A 208 48.39 30.80 4.00
C ILE A 208 48.69 32.20 3.46
N GLY A 209 48.54 32.44 2.15
CA GLY A 209 48.72 33.75 1.54
C GLY A 209 47.72 34.79 2.06
N VAL A 210 46.43 34.41 2.15
CA VAL A 210 45.36 35.27 2.67
C VAL A 210 45.54 35.52 4.17
N SER A 211 45.91 34.50 4.94
CA SER A 211 46.18 34.64 6.38
C SER A 211 47.40 35.51 6.65
N GLY A 212 48.47 35.36 5.86
CA GLY A 212 49.65 36.22 5.93
C GLY A 212 49.36 37.66 5.51
N PHE A 213 48.51 37.87 4.50
CA PHE A 213 48.05 39.20 4.08
C PHE A 213 47.22 39.88 5.17
N LEU A 214 46.26 39.17 5.78
CA LEU A 214 45.43 39.68 6.87
C LEU A 214 46.22 39.94 8.16
N TYR A 215 47.26 39.14 8.43
CA TYR A 215 48.13 39.35 9.58
C TYR A 215 49.02 40.59 9.40
N ASN A 216 49.52 40.82 8.17
CA ASN A 216 50.34 41.99 7.84
C ASN A 216 49.52 43.30 7.82
N THR A 217 48.24 43.26 7.43
CA THR A 217 47.34 44.43 7.53
C THR A 217 46.97 44.75 8.98
N LYS A 218 46.81 43.73 9.85
CA LYS A 218 46.63 43.90 11.30
C LYS A 218 47.86 44.53 11.98
N LEU A 219 49.08 44.16 11.59
CA LEU A 219 50.32 44.73 12.15
C LEU A 219 50.55 46.19 11.75
N LYS A 220 50.04 46.65 10.59
CA LYS A 220 50.11 48.07 10.20
C LYS A 220 49.12 48.97 10.96
N GLN A 221 48.07 48.42 11.56
CA GLN A 221 47.11 49.19 12.37
C GLN A 221 47.53 49.37 13.83
N THR A 222 48.44 48.54 14.36
CA THR A 222 48.94 48.66 15.74
C THR A 222 50.21 49.52 15.89
N ALA A 223 50.76 50.05 14.80
CA ALA A 223 51.97 50.89 14.83
C ALA A 223 51.71 52.36 15.22
N SER A 224 50.46 52.77 15.45
CA SER A 224 50.12 54.10 15.95
C SER A 224 49.41 53.97 17.28
N ILE A 225 50.17 53.77 18.36
CA ILE A 225 49.98 54.30 19.73
C ILE A 225 51.03 53.60 20.62
N ALA A 226 52.15 54.28 20.85
CA ALA A 226 52.90 54.23 22.11
C ALA A 226 54.07 55.24 22.10
N ALA A 227 53.98 56.25 22.97
CA ALA A 227 55.13 56.87 23.61
C ALA A 227 54.81 57.02 25.12
N PRO A 228 55.76 56.78 26.04
CA PRO A 228 55.48 56.37 27.42
C PRO A 228 55.75 57.49 28.45
N PRO A 229 55.64 57.23 29.78
CA PRO A 229 56.88 56.88 30.46
C PRO A 229 56.80 55.89 31.65
N ALA A 230 57.96 55.29 31.89
CA ALA A 230 58.64 55.09 33.18
C ALA A 230 58.10 54.11 34.25
N ALA A 231 58.89 53.03 34.40
CA ALA A 231 59.78 52.78 35.55
C ALA A 231 59.37 51.76 36.64
N MET A 232 60.33 50.86 36.83
CA MET A 232 60.88 50.30 38.09
C MET A 232 60.20 49.09 38.77
N SER A 233 60.97 47.99 38.70
CA SER A 233 61.54 47.23 39.83
C SER A 233 60.62 46.37 40.71
N GLY A 234 61.01 45.10 40.87
CA GLY A 234 60.66 44.33 42.08
C GLY A 234 60.59 42.82 41.92
N ALA A 235 61.70 42.15 42.26
CA ALA A 235 61.88 40.79 42.79
C ALA A 235 60.67 39.82 42.94
N ALA A 236 60.84 38.62 42.35
CA ALA A 236 60.85 37.25 42.94
C ALA A 236 60.30 36.99 44.38
N PRO A 237 60.04 35.72 44.82
CA PRO A 237 60.18 34.40 44.15
C PRO A 237 59.03 33.38 44.47
N THR A 238 59.14 32.16 43.87
CA THR A 238 58.76 30.83 44.44
C THR A 238 57.28 30.56 44.83
N ALA A 239 56.71 29.35 44.75
CA ALA A 239 57.27 28.01 44.77
C ALA A 239 56.29 26.99 44.15
N ASN A 240 56.87 25.91 43.61
CA ASN A 240 56.47 24.50 43.77
C ASN A 240 55.09 24.01 43.30
N ALA A 241 54.93 22.78 42.80
CA ALA A 241 55.87 21.71 42.46
C ALA A 241 55.10 20.61 41.71
N ALA A 242 55.85 19.93 40.85
CA ALA A 242 55.88 18.48 40.59
C ALA A 242 54.53 17.74 40.42
N ALA A 243 54.22 17.19 39.24
CA ALA A 243 54.81 15.96 38.66
C ALA A 243 54.45 14.71 39.49
N THR A 244 54.14 13.52 38.96
CA THR A 244 54.54 12.88 37.70
C THR A 244 53.71 11.60 37.51
N SER A 245 53.55 11.17 36.25
CA SER A 245 53.82 9.79 35.75
C SER A 245 52.91 8.61 36.16
N LEU A 246 52.38 7.88 35.16
CA LEU A 246 52.94 6.61 34.65
C LEU A 246 52.15 6.05 33.45
N MET A 247 52.90 5.51 32.48
CA MET A 247 52.54 4.69 31.30
C MET A 247 51.91 3.31 31.66
N PRO A 248 51.70 2.28 30.78
CA PRO A 248 51.97 2.15 29.32
C PRO A 248 50.89 1.42 28.44
N THR A 249 51.11 1.52 27.11
CA THR A 249 50.98 0.55 25.95
C THR A 249 50.30 -0.84 26.14
N GLN A 250 49.71 -1.54 25.15
CA GLN A 250 49.95 -1.68 23.70
C GLN A 250 48.87 -2.58 23.02
N MET A 251 48.65 -2.37 21.71
CA MET A 251 48.38 -3.28 20.57
C MET A 251 47.66 -4.64 20.73
N ALA A 252 46.73 -4.92 19.80
CA ALA A 252 46.52 -6.27 19.24
C ALA A 252 45.96 -6.27 17.80
N LYS A 253 46.56 -7.15 16.98
CA LYS A 253 46.24 -7.56 15.60
C LYS A 253 44.86 -8.23 15.48
N THR A 254 44.27 -8.23 14.28
CA THR A 254 43.41 -9.34 13.84
C THR A 254 43.50 -9.60 12.33
N LEU A 255 43.51 -10.89 12.00
CA LEU A 255 43.64 -11.55 10.70
C LEU A 255 42.28 -11.69 9.97
N MET A 256 42.38 -12.10 8.70
CA MET A 256 41.38 -12.26 7.65
C MET A 256 40.24 -13.29 7.90
N THR A 257 39.08 -13.05 7.26
CA THR A 257 38.00 -14.02 6.95
C THR A 257 37.58 -13.91 5.47
N PRO A 258 37.19 -15.02 4.80
CA PRO A 258 36.46 -15.03 3.52
C PRO A 258 34.96 -15.43 3.75
N PRO A 259 34.08 -15.56 2.73
CA PRO A 259 32.91 -14.71 2.55
C PRO A 259 31.56 -15.35 2.96
N ASN A 260 30.64 -14.50 3.42
CA ASN A 260 29.25 -14.84 3.72
C ASN A 260 28.38 -14.89 2.45
N ALA A 261 27.48 -15.87 2.46
CA ALA A 261 26.18 -15.79 1.80
C ALA A 261 25.31 -14.79 2.55
N ASP A 262 24.72 -13.82 1.84
CA ASP A 262 23.55 -13.06 2.30
C ASP A 262 22.87 -12.37 1.10
N ALA A 263 21.72 -12.91 0.70
CA ALA A 263 20.71 -12.18 -0.06
C ALA A 263 19.61 -11.78 0.91
N ALA A 264 19.81 -10.66 1.61
CA ALA A 264 18.82 -10.07 2.49
C ALA A 264 17.69 -9.43 1.68
N MET A 265 16.49 -9.93 1.91
CA MET A 265 15.22 -9.43 1.41
C MET A 265 14.90 -8.07 2.05
N ALA A 266 14.64 -7.05 1.22
CA ALA A 266 14.33 -5.70 1.69
C ALA A 266 13.00 -5.66 2.50
N PRO A 267 12.90 -4.77 3.51
CA PRO A 267 11.71 -4.68 4.37
C PRO A 267 10.51 -4.08 3.64
N MET A 268 9.33 -4.66 3.87
CA MET A 268 8.03 -4.20 3.36
C MET A 268 7.69 -2.80 3.92
N PRO A 269 7.06 -1.90 3.14
CA PRO A 269 6.62 -0.61 3.65
C PRO A 269 5.34 -0.74 4.50
N ALA A 270 5.23 0.13 5.50
CA ALA A 270 4.18 0.16 6.52
C ALA A 270 2.80 0.54 5.94
N PRO A 271 1.68 0.11 6.59
CA PRO A 271 0.32 0.49 6.20
C PRO A 271 0.10 2.01 6.20
N SER A 272 -0.61 2.51 5.18
CA SER A 272 -1.02 3.91 5.00
C SER A 272 -2.07 4.33 6.03
N ARG A 273 -1.86 5.50 6.66
CA ARG A 273 -2.67 6.06 7.74
C ARG A 273 -3.95 6.69 7.21
N SER A 274 -5.05 5.93 7.21
CA SER A 274 -6.41 6.46 7.04
C SER A 274 -7.27 6.15 8.25
N ALA A 275 -6.77 6.55 9.41
CA ALA A 275 -7.61 6.73 10.57
C ALA A 275 -6.94 7.76 11.49
N SER A 276 -7.72 8.64 12.11
CA SER A 276 -7.20 9.58 13.09
C SER A 276 -6.25 8.83 14.02
N PRO A 277 -5.00 9.29 14.20
CA PRO A 277 -4.10 8.60 15.13
C PRO A 277 -4.85 8.47 16.44
N ILE A 278 -4.76 7.29 17.06
CA ILE A 278 -5.21 7.14 18.44
C ILE A 278 -4.16 7.89 19.26
N SER A 279 -4.14 9.21 19.19
CA SER A 279 -3.22 10.07 19.92
C SER A 279 -3.91 10.51 21.18
N GLY A 280 -3.34 10.19 22.33
CA GLY A 280 -3.91 10.56 23.61
C GLY A 280 -3.51 9.62 24.73
N LYS A 281 -4.17 9.82 25.87
CA LYS A 281 -4.02 8.98 27.05
C LYS A 281 -4.50 7.57 26.73
N PHE A 282 -3.72 6.59 27.18
CA PHE A 282 -4.04 5.18 27.06
C PHE A 282 -5.41 4.88 27.72
N SER A 283 -6.24 4.13 26.98
CA SER A 283 -7.50 3.58 27.47
C SER A 283 -7.65 2.16 26.94
N ALA A 284 -7.88 1.20 27.84
CA ALA A 284 -8.05 -0.21 27.51
C ALA A 284 -9.21 -0.43 26.51
N GLU A 285 -10.28 0.34 26.62
CA GLU A 285 -11.45 0.27 25.72
C GLU A 285 -11.12 0.62 24.27
N SER A 286 -10.16 1.52 24.07
CA SER A 286 -9.78 1.99 22.73
C SER A 286 -8.90 1.02 21.94
N VAL A 287 -8.36 -0.02 22.60
CA VAL A 287 -7.37 -0.92 21.99
C VAL A 287 -8.05 -1.90 21.03
N PRO A 288 -7.69 -1.91 19.74
CA PRO A 288 -8.28 -2.81 18.74
C PRO A 288 -7.63 -4.21 18.77
N PHE A 289 -8.27 -5.17 18.10
CA PHE A 289 -7.84 -6.55 17.82
C PHE A 289 -7.75 -7.49 19.03
N ILE A 290 -7.77 -6.95 20.24
CA ILE A 290 -7.64 -7.70 21.47
C ILE A 290 -8.95 -8.36 21.89
N ASN A 291 -8.84 -9.46 22.65
CA ASN A 291 -9.96 -10.10 23.32
C ASN A 291 -10.21 -9.48 24.69
N GLU A 292 -11.32 -9.87 25.31
CA GLU A 292 -11.76 -9.33 26.60
C GLU A 292 -10.79 -9.62 27.75
N ARG A 293 -10.11 -10.78 27.71
CA ARG A 293 -9.08 -11.11 28.71
C ARG A 293 -7.94 -10.09 28.71
N VAL A 294 -7.43 -9.75 27.52
CA VAL A 294 -6.38 -8.75 27.38
C VAL A 294 -6.91 -7.36 27.72
N ARG A 295 -8.16 -7.03 27.35
CA ARG A 295 -8.78 -5.75 27.70
C ARG A 295 -8.84 -5.56 29.23
N ASN A 296 -9.27 -6.58 29.95
CA ASN A 296 -9.31 -6.56 31.42
C ASN A 296 -7.91 -6.44 32.05
N TYR A 297 -6.93 -7.17 31.52
CA TYR A 297 -5.52 -7.02 31.93
C TYR A 297 -5.01 -5.59 31.73
N LEU A 298 -5.37 -4.96 30.60
CA LEU A 298 -4.97 -3.60 30.30
C LEU A 298 -5.64 -2.56 31.21
N ALA A 299 -6.92 -2.77 31.53
CA ALA A 299 -7.68 -1.91 32.43
C ALA A 299 -7.20 -2.01 33.89
N GLY A 300 -6.76 -3.19 34.32
CA GLY A 300 -6.19 -3.44 35.65
C GLY A 300 -4.68 -3.27 35.69
N ASP A 301 -3.97 -4.37 35.51
CA ASP A 301 -2.52 -4.50 35.75
C ASP A 301 -1.69 -3.49 34.95
N TYR A 302 -1.96 -3.32 33.65
CA TYR A 302 -1.18 -2.38 32.83
C TYR A 302 -1.42 -0.94 33.27
N SER A 303 -2.68 -0.56 33.51
CA SER A 303 -3.01 0.81 33.90
C SER A 303 -2.48 1.17 35.30
N ALA A 304 -2.48 0.21 36.23
CA ALA A 304 -1.98 0.38 37.59
C ALA A 304 -0.44 0.29 37.71
N ALA A 305 0.25 -0.33 36.75
CA ALA A 305 1.70 -0.46 36.79
C ALA A 305 2.42 0.90 36.75
N ALA A 306 3.61 0.93 37.37
CA ALA A 306 4.49 2.09 37.38
C ALA A 306 5.00 2.45 35.98
N ASP A 307 5.72 3.57 35.88
CA ASP A 307 6.36 4.01 34.63
C ASP A 307 7.38 2.97 34.10
N TYR A 308 7.85 3.19 32.86
CA TYR A 308 8.64 2.21 32.10
C TYR A 308 7.87 0.92 31.81
N LYS A 309 6.66 1.10 31.26
CA LYS A 309 5.81 0.05 30.71
C LYS A 309 5.55 0.29 29.23
N ALA A 310 5.27 -0.77 28.49
CA ALA A 310 4.88 -0.66 27.09
C ALA A 310 3.97 -1.82 26.68
N PHE A 311 3.12 -1.57 25.70
CA PHE A 311 2.21 -2.55 25.12
C PHE A 311 2.38 -2.58 23.60
N ALA A 312 2.53 -3.78 23.05
CA ALA A 312 2.65 -4.03 21.63
C ALA A 312 1.53 -4.97 21.15
N LEU A 313 1.10 -4.76 19.92
CA LEU A 313 0.10 -5.59 19.26
C LEU A 313 0.37 -5.74 17.76
N ASN A 314 -0.33 -6.66 17.11
CA ASN A 314 -0.48 -6.65 15.66
C ASN A 314 -1.96 -6.81 15.24
N VAL A 315 -2.22 -6.59 13.95
CA VAL A 315 -3.57 -6.72 13.35
C VAL A 315 -4.15 -8.14 13.43
N GLY A 316 -3.34 -9.15 13.75
CA GLY A 316 -3.80 -10.53 13.97
C GLY A 316 -4.29 -10.78 15.41
N GLY A 317 -4.24 -9.77 16.28
CA GLY A 317 -4.64 -9.88 17.68
C GLY A 317 -3.58 -10.52 18.58
N PHE A 318 -2.32 -10.64 18.13
CA PHE A 318 -1.20 -11.00 18.99
C PHE A 318 -0.78 -9.79 19.81
N THR A 319 -0.41 -10.02 21.06
CA THR A 319 -0.08 -8.95 22.03
C THR A 319 1.13 -9.31 22.88
N GLY A 320 1.83 -8.28 23.35
CA GLY A 320 2.95 -8.36 24.29
C GLY A 320 2.99 -7.14 25.20
N SER A 321 3.42 -7.32 26.45
CA SER A 321 3.40 -6.28 27.46
C SER A 321 4.64 -6.33 28.32
N ALA A 322 5.24 -5.18 28.58
CA ALA A 322 6.36 -5.02 29.49
C ALA A 322 5.94 -4.08 30.62
N LEU A 323 6.12 -4.51 31.87
CA LEU A 323 5.82 -3.71 33.06
C LEU A 323 7.09 -3.58 33.92
N ASN A 324 7.21 -2.50 34.69
CA ASN A 324 8.27 -2.29 35.69
C ASN A 324 9.69 -2.49 35.13
N GLN A 325 9.96 -1.96 33.94
CA GLN A 325 11.27 -2.07 33.31
C GLN A 325 12.25 -1.03 33.85
N PRO A 326 13.57 -1.26 33.72
CA PRO A 326 14.57 -0.31 34.21
C PRO A 326 14.54 1.04 33.48
N ASN A 327 14.07 1.07 32.24
CA ASN A 327 13.91 2.28 31.44
C ASN A 327 12.87 2.06 30.32
N GLU A 328 12.51 3.13 29.62
CA GLU A 328 11.50 3.11 28.56
C GLU A 328 11.92 2.24 27.35
N GLU A 329 13.19 2.28 26.97
CA GLU A 329 13.70 1.51 25.83
C GLU A 329 13.61 -0.01 26.08
N ALA A 330 13.94 -0.46 27.29
CA ALA A 330 13.76 -1.84 27.72
C ALA A 330 12.27 -2.26 27.66
N ALA A 331 11.35 -1.39 28.09
CA ALA A 331 9.92 -1.64 27.97
C ALA A 331 9.47 -1.79 26.52
N ARG A 332 9.88 -0.87 25.65
CA ARG A 332 9.55 -0.90 24.22
C ARG A 332 10.01 -2.21 23.58
N ASN A 333 11.28 -2.56 23.78
CA ASN A 333 11.88 -3.73 23.16
C ASN A 333 11.24 -5.03 23.66
N MET A 334 11.06 -5.17 24.98
CA MET A 334 10.49 -6.38 25.54
C MET A 334 9.02 -6.59 25.16
N ALA A 335 8.21 -5.52 25.09
CA ALA A 335 6.81 -5.63 24.67
C ALA A 335 6.70 -6.14 23.22
N VAL A 336 7.50 -5.59 22.30
CA VAL A 336 7.53 -5.99 20.89
C VAL A 336 8.06 -7.42 20.76
N GLU A 337 9.14 -7.77 21.46
CA GLU A 337 9.73 -9.12 21.42
C GLU A 337 8.72 -10.19 21.89
N GLN A 338 8.02 -9.94 23.01
CA GLN A 338 7.00 -10.86 23.50
C GLN A 338 5.85 -11.04 22.52
N CYS A 339 5.39 -9.94 21.89
CA CYS A 339 4.36 -10.00 20.87
C CYS A 339 4.84 -10.80 19.65
N GLN A 340 6.05 -10.50 19.16
CA GLN A 340 6.62 -11.12 17.97
C GLN A 340 6.84 -12.61 18.19
N LYS A 341 7.36 -13.01 19.35
CA LYS A 341 7.53 -14.43 19.73
C LYS A 341 6.23 -15.23 19.65
N ARG A 342 5.11 -14.63 20.08
CA ARG A 342 3.78 -15.27 19.97
C ARG A 342 3.28 -15.33 18.53
N ALA A 343 3.49 -14.26 17.77
CA ALA A 343 3.13 -14.20 16.35
C ALA A 343 3.92 -15.23 15.52
N ASP A 344 5.22 -15.38 15.77
CA ASP A 344 6.11 -16.33 15.09
C ASP A 344 5.76 -17.78 15.42
N ALA A 345 5.44 -18.06 16.70
CA ALA A 345 4.97 -19.38 17.12
C ALA A 345 3.68 -19.82 16.40
N ALA A 346 2.85 -18.85 16.01
CA ALA A 346 1.64 -19.06 15.22
C ALA A 346 1.84 -18.87 13.71
N GLN A 347 3.10 -18.72 13.24
CA GLN A 347 3.47 -18.50 11.84
C GLN A 347 2.74 -17.31 11.19
N SER A 348 2.47 -16.26 11.98
CA SER A 348 1.79 -15.06 11.49
C SER A 348 2.74 -14.23 10.61
N PRO A 349 2.33 -13.83 9.40
CA PRO A 349 3.13 -12.93 8.56
C PRO A 349 3.10 -11.47 9.04
N ARG A 350 2.40 -11.16 10.15
CA ARG A 350 2.15 -9.80 10.62
C ARG A 350 3.13 -9.42 11.73
N ARG A 351 3.88 -8.35 11.52
CA ARG A 351 4.81 -7.78 12.49
C ARG A 351 4.07 -7.12 13.64
N CYS A 352 4.65 -7.23 14.83
CA CYS A 352 4.18 -6.51 16.01
C CYS A 352 4.72 -5.08 16.04
N GLU A 353 3.89 -4.17 16.51
CA GLU A 353 4.21 -2.75 16.65
C GLU A 353 3.79 -2.25 18.03
N LEU A 354 4.41 -1.16 18.47
CA LEU A 354 4.05 -0.53 19.73
C LEU A 354 2.69 0.16 19.61
N TYR A 355 1.80 -0.15 20.55
CA TYR A 355 0.54 0.56 20.70
C TYR A 355 0.66 1.67 21.75
N ALA A 356 1.24 1.36 22.92
CA ALA A 356 1.39 2.32 24.00
C ALA A 356 2.76 2.21 24.66
N VAL A 357 3.26 3.35 25.14
CA VAL A 357 4.46 3.47 25.97
C VAL A 357 4.11 4.36 27.15
N GLY A 358 4.31 3.84 28.35
CA GLY A 358 3.72 4.38 29.56
C GLY A 358 2.19 4.42 29.46
N ASN A 359 1.63 5.59 29.73
CA ASN A 359 0.20 5.88 29.59
C ASN A 359 -0.13 6.66 28.30
N THR A 360 0.76 6.66 27.32
CA THR A 360 0.60 7.38 26.06
C THR A 360 0.48 6.40 24.90
N VAL A 361 -0.53 6.59 24.05
CA VAL A 361 -0.68 5.80 22.83
C VAL A 361 0.30 6.34 21.77
N VAL A 362 1.13 5.44 21.24
CA VAL A 362 2.12 5.71 20.18
C VAL A 362 1.76 5.01 18.87
N TYR A 363 0.61 4.32 18.84
CA TYR A 363 0.11 3.61 17.69
C TYR A 363 -0.17 4.57 16.54
N THR A 364 0.50 4.36 15.41
CA THR A 364 0.44 5.30 14.29
C THR A 364 -0.71 5.03 13.33
N HIS A 365 -1.28 3.82 13.38
CA HIS A 365 -2.50 3.49 12.66
C HIS A 365 -3.67 3.99 13.50
N GLY A 366 -4.67 4.61 12.87
CA GLY A 366 -5.87 4.97 13.62
C GLY A 366 -6.80 3.79 13.84
N ARG A 367 -8.02 4.08 14.29
CA ARG A 367 -9.05 3.05 14.52
C ARG A 367 -9.45 2.34 13.23
N PRO A 368 -9.55 0.99 13.24
CA PRO A 368 -10.06 0.25 12.10
C PRO A 368 -11.46 0.74 11.68
N PRO A 369 -11.72 0.91 10.38
CA PRO A 369 -13.07 1.14 9.87
C PRO A 369 -13.98 -0.03 10.21
N MET A 370 -15.12 0.24 10.86
CA MET A 370 -16.08 -0.76 11.32
C MET A 370 -17.46 -0.48 10.73
N PRO A 371 -18.24 -1.51 10.37
CA PRO A 371 -19.65 -1.33 10.02
C PRO A 371 -20.46 -0.88 11.25
N PRO A 372 -21.64 -0.26 11.07
CA PRO A 372 -22.52 0.06 12.19
C PRO A 372 -23.03 -1.22 12.88
N GLN A 373 -23.35 -1.12 14.17
CA GLN A 373 -23.96 -2.22 14.92
C GLN A 373 -25.45 -2.40 14.56
N PRO A 374 -26.00 -3.62 14.71
CA PRO A 374 -25.31 -4.86 15.07
C PRO A 374 -24.47 -5.41 13.90
N PHE A 375 -23.30 -6.00 14.21
CA PHE A 375 -22.36 -6.53 13.21
C PHE A 375 -22.86 -7.79 12.50
N VAL A 376 -23.66 -8.58 13.22
CA VAL A 376 -24.28 -9.81 12.75
C VAL A 376 -25.78 -9.63 12.94
N ARG A 377 -26.54 -9.84 11.87
CA ARG A 377 -28.01 -9.87 11.92
C ARG A 377 -28.43 -11.29 11.64
N HIS A 378 -28.93 -11.96 12.68
CA HIS A 378 -29.39 -13.33 12.56
C HIS A 378 -30.72 -13.39 11.82
N ASP A 379 -30.80 -14.24 10.80
CA ASP A 379 -31.98 -14.39 9.96
C ASP A 379 -32.11 -15.83 9.45
N ALA A 380 -33.08 -16.55 10.02
CA ALA A 380 -33.35 -17.95 9.71
C ALA A 380 -33.71 -18.23 8.24
N MET A 381 -34.12 -17.22 7.46
CA MET A 381 -34.42 -17.39 6.03
C MET A 381 -33.16 -17.40 5.15
N THR A 382 -32.08 -16.76 5.61
CA THR A 382 -30.84 -16.62 4.84
C THR A 382 -29.68 -17.42 5.43
N GLU A 383 -29.72 -17.71 6.72
CA GLU A 383 -28.68 -18.51 7.38
C GLU A 383 -28.67 -19.94 6.85
N ARG A 384 -27.48 -20.40 6.48
CA ARG A 384 -27.24 -21.74 5.95
C ARG A 384 -25.96 -22.32 6.55
N PRO A 385 -25.83 -23.65 6.62
CA PRO A 385 -24.59 -24.28 7.05
C PRO A 385 -23.40 -23.75 6.24
N PHE A 386 -22.32 -23.44 6.94
CA PHE A 386 -21.08 -22.97 6.34
C PHE A 386 -20.44 -24.07 5.50
N VAL A 387 -20.11 -23.73 4.25
CA VAL A 387 -19.37 -24.61 3.34
C VAL A 387 -18.23 -23.80 2.73
N SER A 388 -16.98 -24.19 3.00
CA SER A 388 -15.79 -23.43 2.57
C SER A 388 -15.72 -23.21 1.05
N LYS A 389 -16.23 -24.17 0.27
CA LYS A 389 -16.29 -24.12 -1.20
C LYS A 389 -17.16 -22.97 -1.72
N ASP A 390 -18.19 -22.61 -0.97
CA ASP A 390 -19.16 -21.58 -1.34
C ASP A 390 -18.76 -20.20 -0.81
N PHE A 391 -17.64 -20.11 -0.08
CA PHE A 391 -17.17 -18.83 0.46
C PHE A 391 -16.91 -17.82 -0.67
N PRO A 392 -17.51 -16.62 -0.60
CA PRO A 392 -17.52 -15.69 -1.71
C PRO A 392 -16.18 -14.96 -1.87
N MET A 393 -15.88 -14.55 -3.11
CA MET A 393 -14.79 -13.61 -3.45
C MET A 393 -13.37 -14.04 -3.06
N VAL A 394 -13.16 -15.31 -2.72
CA VAL A 394 -11.84 -15.88 -2.41
C VAL A 394 -11.48 -17.02 -3.36
N ARG A 395 -10.18 -17.25 -3.57
CA ARG A 395 -9.64 -18.31 -4.45
C ARG A 395 -9.56 -19.66 -3.73
N ASP A 396 -9.41 -20.74 -4.48
CA ASP A 396 -9.41 -22.11 -3.93
C ASP A 396 -8.40 -22.36 -2.80
N PRO A 397 -7.14 -21.87 -2.83
CA PRO A 397 -6.21 -22.04 -1.71
C PRO A 397 -6.72 -21.41 -0.40
N GLN A 398 -7.45 -20.29 -0.51
CA GLN A 398 -8.04 -19.61 0.64
C GLN A 398 -9.25 -20.38 1.17
N LYS A 399 -10.05 -21.00 0.27
CA LYS A 399 -11.15 -21.91 0.65
C LYS A 399 -10.62 -23.14 1.38
N VAL A 400 -9.54 -23.76 0.90
CA VAL A 400 -8.86 -24.87 1.58
C VAL A 400 -8.36 -24.46 2.97
N ARG A 401 -7.84 -23.23 3.11
CA ARG A 401 -7.44 -22.71 4.42
C ARG A 401 -8.63 -22.56 5.37
N LEU A 402 -9.78 -22.08 4.89
CA LEU A 402 -11.01 -22.02 5.68
C LEU A 402 -11.48 -23.42 6.09
N GLU A 403 -11.43 -24.39 5.18
CA GLU A 403 -11.73 -25.80 5.49
C GLU A 403 -10.84 -26.34 6.61
N ASN A 404 -9.53 -26.11 6.51
CA ASN A 404 -8.57 -26.69 7.46
C ASN A 404 -8.51 -25.97 8.82
N MET A 405 -8.86 -24.68 8.87
CA MET A 405 -8.69 -23.87 10.08
C MET A 405 -10.01 -23.43 10.71
N PHE A 406 -11.01 -23.06 9.91
CA PHE A 406 -12.27 -22.51 10.42
C PHE A 406 -13.26 -23.62 10.76
N VAL A 407 -13.46 -24.59 9.87
CA VAL A 407 -14.43 -25.69 10.07
C VAL A 407 -14.14 -26.53 11.32
N PRO A 408 -12.90 -26.99 11.61
CA PRO A 408 -12.64 -27.81 12.79
C PRO A 408 -12.44 -27.01 14.08
N ALA A 409 -12.43 -25.67 14.03
CA ALA A 409 -12.22 -24.87 15.22
C ALA A 409 -13.39 -24.99 16.20
N ALA A 410 -13.18 -24.67 17.49
CA ALA A 410 -14.28 -24.56 18.44
C ALA A 410 -15.26 -23.43 18.06
N LYS A 411 -16.47 -23.46 18.63
CA LYS A 411 -17.44 -22.35 18.52
C LYS A 411 -16.87 -21.05 19.13
N SER A 412 -17.59 -19.95 18.92
CA SER A 412 -17.10 -18.58 19.09
C SER A 412 -16.02 -18.25 18.08
N ARG A 413 -16.34 -18.46 16.80
CA ARG A 413 -15.48 -18.15 15.66
C ARG A 413 -16.24 -17.35 14.61
N SER A 414 -15.54 -16.52 13.86
CA SER A 414 -16.14 -15.73 12.78
C SER A 414 -15.19 -15.54 11.61
N VAL A 415 -15.75 -15.23 10.45
CA VAL A 415 -15.00 -14.79 9.27
C VAL A 415 -15.59 -13.50 8.73
N ALA A 416 -14.76 -12.47 8.64
CA ALA A 416 -15.07 -11.21 7.96
C ALA A 416 -14.41 -11.17 6.58
N LEU A 417 -15.09 -10.52 5.62
CA LEU A 417 -14.66 -10.36 4.24
C LEU A 417 -14.67 -8.87 3.87
N GLY A 418 -13.60 -8.42 3.22
CA GLY A 418 -13.45 -7.08 2.66
C GLY A 418 -13.78 -7.04 1.16
N PRO A 419 -14.04 -5.85 0.60
CA PRO A 419 -14.46 -5.70 -0.80
C PRO A 419 -13.40 -6.13 -1.82
N GLY A 420 -12.11 -6.17 -1.43
CA GLY A 420 -11.02 -6.68 -2.28
C GLY A 420 -10.81 -8.20 -2.16
N GLY A 421 -11.70 -8.93 -1.49
CA GLY A 421 -11.55 -10.37 -1.26
C GLY A 421 -10.58 -10.74 -0.13
N GLN A 422 -10.06 -9.75 0.62
CA GLN A 422 -9.31 -10.03 1.84
C GLN A 422 -10.27 -10.58 2.90
N TYR A 423 -9.90 -11.65 3.57
CA TYR A 423 -10.71 -12.20 4.67
C TYR A 423 -9.87 -12.38 5.93
N PHE A 424 -10.53 -12.25 7.07
CA PHE A 424 -9.95 -12.45 8.39
C PHE A 424 -10.85 -13.36 9.20
N MET A 425 -10.27 -14.39 9.78
CA MET A 425 -10.98 -15.29 10.67
C MET A 425 -10.43 -15.16 12.09
N VAL A 426 -11.34 -15.18 13.06
CA VAL A 426 -11.00 -15.26 14.48
C VAL A 426 -11.52 -16.60 14.98
N LEU A 427 -10.63 -17.36 15.62
CA LEU A 427 -10.90 -18.69 16.16
C LEU A 427 -10.77 -18.65 17.69
N GLY A 428 -11.62 -19.39 18.40
CA GLY A 428 -11.54 -19.55 19.85
C GLY A 428 -11.71 -18.24 20.62
N ALA A 429 -12.65 -17.39 20.20
CA ALA A 429 -13.00 -16.18 20.93
C ALA A 429 -13.82 -16.50 22.19
N ALA A 430 -14.03 -15.51 23.05
CA ALA A 430 -14.86 -15.67 24.25
C ALA A 430 -16.36 -15.83 23.89
N SER A 431 -16.80 -15.17 22.82
CA SER A 431 -18.16 -15.23 22.29
C SER A 431 -18.16 -15.04 20.77
N ALA A 432 -19.27 -15.36 20.12
CA ALA A 432 -19.49 -15.07 18.70
C ALA A 432 -19.39 -13.57 18.40
N ASP A 433 -19.90 -12.71 19.26
CA ASP A 433 -19.81 -11.25 19.12
C ASP A 433 -18.37 -10.74 19.23
N ASP A 434 -17.58 -11.28 20.17
CA ASP A 434 -16.15 -10.96 20.27
C ASP A 434 -15.40 -11.43 19.02
N ALA A 435 -15.71 -12.62 18.51
CA ALA A 435 -15.15 -13.11 17.25
C ALA A 435 -15.49 -12.16 16.10
N ALA A 436 -16.77 -11.80 15.94
CA ALA A 436 -17.26 -10.93 14.87
C ALA A 436 -16.62 -9.53 14.92
N ARG A 437 -16.58 -8.91 16.11
CA ARG A 437 -15.91 -7.62 16.30
C ARG A 437 -14.44 -7.69 15.91
N ARG A 438 -13.69 -8.69 16.41
CA ARG A 438 -12.25 -8.80 16.16
C ARG A 438 -11.93 -9.11 14.70
N SER A 439 -12.72 -9.95 14.03
CA SER A 439 -12.50 -10.24 12.60
C SER A 439 -12.77 -9.01 11.74
N LEU A 440 -13.81 -8.21 12.08
CA LEU A 440 -14.08 -6.93 11.44
C LEU A 440 -12.97 -5.91 11.69
N GLU A 441 -12.47 -5.78 12.91
CA GLU A 441 -11.36 -4.86 13.23
C GLU A 441 -10.12 -5.21 12.38
N SER A 442 -9.70 -6.48 12.41
CA SER A 442 -8.55 -6.95 11.63
C SER A 442 -8.76 -6.75 10.12
N CYS A 443 -9.97 -7.03 9.63
CA CYS A 443 -10.31 -6.86 8.23
C CYS A 443 -10.31 -5.39 7.81
N GLY A 444 -10.97 -4.52 8.57
CA GLY A 444 -11.05 -3.09 8.29
C GLY A 444 -9.68 -2.42 8.34
N ALA A 445 -8.83 -2.81 9.29
CA ALA A 445 -7.46 -2.29 9.37
C ALA A 445 -6.62 -2.59 8.12
N ILE A 446 -6.89 -3.71 7.44
CA ILE A 446 -6.13 -4.13 6.25
C ILE A 446 -6.81 -3.72 4.95
N ALA A 447 -8.13 -3.75 4.90
CA ALA A 447 -8.90 -3.32 3.74
C ALA A 447 -8.97 -1.79 3.62
N GLY A 448 -8.76 -1.05 4.72
CA GLY A 448 -8.93 0.41 4.77
C GLY A 448 -10.38 0.87 4.73
N VAL A 449 -11.34 -0.06 4.73
CA VAL A 449 -12.79 0.16 4.65
C VAL A 449 -13.52 -0.88 5.49
N ALA A 450 -14.76 -0.59 5.88
CA ALA A 450 -15.57 -1.51 6.67
C ALA A 450 -15.78 -2.85 5.93
N CYS A 451 -15.54 -3.95 6.64
CA CYS A 451 -15.78 -5.30 6.14
C CYS A 451 -17.17 -5.81 6.56
N LEU A 452 -17.54 -6.98 6.04
CA LEU A 452 -18.79 -7.68 6.35
C LEU A 452 -18.48 -9.01 7.03
N VAL A 453 -19.21 -9.36 8.10
CA VAL A 453 -19.16 -10.72 8.67
C VAL A 453 -19.95 -11.65 7.75
N VAL A 454 -19.29 -12.68 7.22
CA VAL A 454 -19.89 -13.63 6.28
C VAL A 454 -20.29 -14.92 6.98
N ALA A 455 -19.54 -15.33 7.99
CA ALA A 455 -19.81 -16.56 8.73
C ALA A 455 -19.54 -16.38 10.23
N VAL A 456 -20.37 -17.04 11.03
CA VAL A 456 -20.23 -17.16 12.48
C VAL A 456 -20.49 -18.62 12.84
N ASP A 457 -19.57 -19.22 13.59
CA ASP A 457 -19.59 -20.63 13.99
C ASP A 457 -19.81 -21.58 12.80
N ASP A 458 -20.98 -22.21 12.75
CA ASP A 458 -21.32 -23.26 11.79
C ASP A 458 -22.15 -22.74 10.61
N ASN A 459 -22.47 -21.43 10.57
CA ASN A 459 -23.40 -20.84 9.60
C ASN A 459 -22.79 -19.67 8.82
N PHE A 460 -23.19 -19.55 7.55
CA PHE A 460 -23.20 -18.26 6.86
C PHE A 460 -24.26 -17.36 7.49
N VAL A 461 -23.90 -16.11 7.79
CA VAL A 461 -24.79 -15.09 8.39
C VAL A 461 -25.22 -14.02 7.39
N VAL A 462 -24.94 -14.27 6.11
CA VAL A 462 -25.39 -13.47 4.98
C VAL A 462 -25.87 -14.42 3.88
N PRO A 463 -26.86 -14.05 3.06
CA PRO A 463 -27.30 -14.88 1.95
C PRO A 463 -26.15 -15.04 0.95
N ILE A 464 -25.80 -16.28 0.61
CA ILE A 464 -24.81 -16.62 -0.42
C ILE A 464 -25.56 -17.02 -1.70
N PRO A 465 -25.58 -16.16 -2.75
CA PRO A 465 -26.23 -16.46 -4.01
C PRO A 465 -25.68 -17.72 -4.69
N THR A 466 -26.57 -18.52 -5.26
CA THR A 466 -26.27 -19.76 -6.00
C THR A 466 -26.73 -19.70 -7.45
N LEU A 467 -27.72 -18.84 -7.77
CA LEU A 467 -28.22 -18.63 -9.13
C LEU A 467 -27.34 -17.65 -9.93
N PHE A 468 -26.54 -16.85 -9.24
CA PHE A 468 -25.66 -15.86 -9.85
C PHE A 468 -24.24 -15.91 -9.30
N ARG A 469 -23.26 -15.50 -10.10
CA ARG A 469 -21.87 -15.36 -9.67
C ARG A 469 -21.69 -14.05 -8.91
N ILE A 470 -21.15 -14.13 -7.70
CA ILE A 470 -20.76 -12.96 -6.91
C ILE A 470 -19.53 -12.30 -7.53
N THR A 471 -19.60 -10.99 -7.79
CA THR A 471 -18.52 -10.20 -8.41
C THR A 471 -17.94 -9.14 -7.49
N GLY A 472 -18.60 -8.84 -6.37
CA GLY A 472 -18.12 -7.88 -5.37
C GLY A 472 -19.18 -7.55 -4.34
N PHE A 473 -18.92 -6.55 -3.50
CA PHE A 473 -19.95 -5.97 -2.65
C PHE A 473 -20.83 -5.00 -3.43
N PHE A 474 -22.11 -5.01 -3.06
CA PHE A 474 -23.10 -4.10 -3.60
C PHE A 474 -23.29 -2.91 -2.66
N ASN A 475 -23.22 -1.71 -3.23
CA ASN A 475 -23.55 -0.48 -2.53
C ASN A 475 -24.51 0.33 -3.41
N ALA A 476 -25.78 0.39 -3.02
CA ALA A 476 -26.81 1.11 -3.79
C ALA A 476 -26.49 2.61 -3.95
N ALA A 477 -25.89 3.24 -2.94
CA ALA A 477 -25.62 4.68 -2.94
C ALA A 477 -24.60 5.11 -4.01
N SER A 478 -23.64 4.25 -4.34
CA SER A 478 -22.60 4.50 -5.34
C SER A 478 -22.78 3.72 -6.64
N ASN A 479 -23.84 2.92 -6.78
CA ASN A 479 -24.03 2.09 -7.97
C ASN A 479 -24.50 2.92 -9.18
N ALA A 480 -23.64 3.01 -10.20
CA ALA A 480 -23.89 3.81 -11.41
C ALA A 480 -25.07 3.28 -12.26
N SER A 481 -25.38 1.99 -12.19
CA SER A 481 -26.51 1.41 -12.94
C SER A 481 -27.86 1.88 -12.41
N ILE A 482 -27.95 2.27 -11.14
CA ILE A 482 -29.18 2.79 -10.55
C ILE A 482 -29.25 4.30 -10.78
N MET A 483 -30.42 4.78 -11.23
CA MET A 483 -30.69 6.21 -11.35
C MET A 483 -30.38 6.96 -10.04
N ALA A 484 -29.72 8.10 -10.14
CA ALA A 484 -29.15 8.81 -8.99
C ALA A 484 -30.19 9.20 -7.92
N ASP A 485 -31.40 9.57 -8.33
CA ASP A 485 -32.53 9.90 -7.46
C ASP A 485 -33.13 8.67 -6.76
N ALA A 486 -33.05 7.49 -7.38
CA ALA A 486 -33.56 6.24 -6.81
C ALA A 486 -32.58 5.56 -5.82
N ARG A 487 -31.28 5.87 -5.87
CA ARG A 487 -30.24 5.21 -5.05
C ARG A 487 -30.51 5.26 -3.55
N GLY A 488 -30.95 6.42 -3.06
CA GLY A 488 -31.26 6.63 -1.64
C GLY A 488 -32.42 5.77 -1.16
N GLU A 489 -33.49 5.69 -1.96
CA GLU A 489 -34.66 4.86 -1.66
C GLU A 489 -34.31 3.37 -1.66
N VAL A 490 -33.53 2.90 -2.64
CA VAL A 490 -33.07 1.51 -2.71
C VAL A 490 -32.22 1.16 -1.48
N MET A 491 -31.26 2.02 -1.13
CA MET A 491 -30.42 1.83 0.05
C MET A 491 -31.26 1.70 1.33
N HIS A 492 -32.23 2.61 1.52
CA HIS A 492 -33.12 2.58 2.68
C HIS A 492 -33.93 1.27 2.73
N LYS A 493 -34.56 0.89 1.61
CA LYS A 493 -35.40 -0.31 1.55
C LYS A 493 -34.62 -1.60 1.83
N LEU A 494 -33.37 -1.68 1.37
CA LEU A 494 -32.51 -2.84 1.62
C LEU A 494 -32.00 -2.92 3.06
N THR A 495 -31.77 -1.78 3.73
CA THR A 495 -31.25 -1.74 5.11
C THR A 495 -32.23 -2.34 6.12
N ASP A 496 -33.53 -2.20 5.85
CA ASP A 496 -34.63 -2.68 6.72
C ASP A 496 -35.20 -4.03 6.31
N ALA A 497 -34.68 -4.64 5.23
CA ALA A 497 -35.21 -5.87 4.69
C ALA A 497 -34.45 -7.09 5.22
N MET A 498 -35.15 -7.92 5.99
CA MET A 498 -34.75 -9.30 6.25
C MET A 498 -35.08 -10.19 5.05
N GLY A 499 -34.54 -11.40 5.00
CA GLY A 499 -34.77 -12.41 3.98
C GLY A 499 -33.91 -12.24 2.73
N TRP A 500 -34.27 -12.98 1.69
CA TRP A 500 -33.63 -12.85 0.39
C TRP A 500 -34.09 -11.56 -0.28
N ASN A 501 -33.11 -10.71 -0.58
CA ASN A 501 -33.31 -9.43 -1.24
C ASN A 501 -32.56 -9.42 -2.57
N ALA A 502 -33.17 -8.91 -3.63
CA ALA A 502 -32.54 -8.76 -4.95
C ALA A 502 -32.87 -7.40 -5.55
N VAL A 503 -31.92 -6.88 -6.33
CA VAL A 503 -32.06 -5.64 -7.09
C VAL A 503 -31.88 -5.95 -8.56
N ALA A 504 -32.87 -5.60 -9.37
CA ALA A 504 -32.80 -5.60 -10.81
C ALA A 504 -32.83 -4.18 -11.36
N VAL A 505 -32.21 -3.98 -12.51
CA VAL A 505 -32.16 -2.69 -13.20
C VAL A 505 -32.37 -2.91 -14.69
N GLY A 506 -33.11 -2.01 -15.33
CA GLY A 506 -33.30 -2.01 -16.79
C GLY A 506 -32.46 -0.95 -17.51
N THR A 507 -32.72 -0.77 -18.80
CA THR A 507 -31.95 0.13 -19.69
C THR A 507 -31.96 1.59 -19.23
N ALA A 508 -33.06 2.05 -18.62
CA ALA A 508 -33.19 3.41 -18.11
C ALA A 508 -32.60 3.60 -16.70
N GLY A 509 -32.09 2.54 -16.07
CA GLY A 509 -31.50 2.57 -14.74
C GLY A 509 -32.52 2.55 -13.59
N ARG A 510 -33.80 2.27 -13.89
CA ARG A 510 -34.86 2.25 -12.88
C ARG A 510 -34.83 0.93 -12.12
N PRO A 511 -34.72 0.95 -10.78
CA PRO A 511 -34.57 -0.27 -10.01
C PRO A 511 -35.90 -0.98 -9.80
N GLY A 512 -35.88 -2.31 -9.91
CA GLY A 512 -36.89 -3.22 -9.37
C GLY A 512 -36.36 -3.95 -8.14
N LEU A 513 -37.21 -4.12 -7.13
CA LEU A 513 -36.83 -4.70 -5.84
C LEU A 513 -37.63 -5.96 -5.53
N GLY A 514 -36.93 -7.05 -5.24
CA GLY A 514 -37.50 -8.23 -4.61
C GLY A 514 -37.04 -8.27 -3.18
N LEU A 515 -37.90 -7.92 -2.22
CA LEU A 515 -37.54 -7.79 -0.80
C LEU A 515 -38.24 -8.87 0.02
N ARG A 516 -37.59 -9.31 1.11
CA ARG A 516 -38.19 -10.22 2.11
C ARG A 516 -38.70 -11.53 1.53
N ALA A 517 -38.03 -12.04 0.49
CA ALA A 517 -38.39 -13.33 -0.09
C ALA A 517 -37.88 -14.48 0.79
N ALA A 518 -38.60 -15.61 0.75
CA ALA A 518 -38.22 -16.82 1.47
C ALA A 518 -36.98 -17.51 0.87
N ASP A 519 -36.70 -17.28 -0.42
CA ASP A 519 -35.62 -17.91 -1.16
C ASP A 519 -35.08 -17.00 -2.27
N GLU A 520 -33.90 -17.36 -2.79
CA GLU A 520 -33.18 -16.62 -3.83
C GLU A 520 -34.00 -16.46 -5.12
N GLN A 521 -34.66 -17.53 -5.58
CA GLN A 521 -35.40 -17.53 -6.83
C GLN A 521 -36.60 -16.58 -6.75
N THR A 522 -37.32 -16.61 -5.64
CA THR A 522 -38.45 -15.72 -5.37
C THR A 522 -38.01 -14.26 -5.31
N ALA A 523 -36.86 -13.95 -4.69
CA ALA A 523 -36.29 -12.60 -4.66
C ALA A 523 -35.97 -12.11 -6.08
N VAL A 524 -35.28 -12.93 -6.86
CA VAL A 524 -34.88 -12.64 -8.25
C VAL A 524 -36.10 -12.40 -9.13
N ASN A 525 -37.07 -13.31 -9.11
CA ASN A 525 -38.29 -13.20 -9.92
C ASN A 525 -39.08 -11.93 -9.56
N SER A 526 -39.18 -11.61 -8.27
CA SER A 526 -39.88 -10.42 -7.79
C SER A 526 -39.17 -9.14 -8.22
N ALA A 527 -37.84 -9.09 -8.12
CA ALA A 527 -37.05 -7.93 -8.55
C ALA A 527 -37.19 -7.66 -10.06
N LEU A 528 -37.11 -8.72 -10.88
CA LEU A 528 -37.28 -8.62 -12.33
C LEU A 528 -38.70 -8.18 -12.70
N ALA A 529 -39.72 -8.77 -12.08
CA ALA A 529 -41.12 -8.40 -12.30
C ALA A 529 -41.43 -6.97 -11.87
N ASP A 530 -40.80 -6.49 -10.79
CA ASP A 530 -40.96 -5.10 -10.33
C ASP A 530 -40.25 -4.10 -11.24
N CYS A 531 -39.07 -4.46 -11.76
CA CYS A 531 -38.33 -3.67 -12.75
C CYS A 531 -39.13 -3.54 -14.05
N ALA A 532 -39.66 -4.65 -14.57
CA ALA A 532 -40.38 -4.70 -15.85
C ALA A 532 -41.64 -3.83 -15.91
N LYS A 533 -42.18 -3.40 -14.75
CA LYS A 533 -43.29 -2.43 -14.69
C LYS A 533 -42.89 -1.02 -15.09
N ARG A 534 -41.60 -0.69 -15.02
CA ARG A 534 -41.07 0.67 -15.06
C ARG A 534 -39.88 0.86 -15.99
N ASP A 535 -39.26 -0.23 -16.44
CA ASP A 535 -38.07 -0.28 -17.30
C ASP A 535 -38.12 -1.49 -18.26
N SER A 536 -37.20 -1.52 -19.23
CA SER A 536 -37.01 -2.63 -20.19
C SER A 536 -35.64 -3.29 -19.99
N ASP A 537 -35.44 -4.49 -20.57
CA ASP A 537 -34.17 -5.25 -20.49
C ASP A 537 -33.64 -5.44 -19.05
N CYS A 538 -34.57 -5.68 -18.14
CA CYS A 538 -34.29 -5.85 -16.72
C CYS A 538 -33.37 -7.05 -16.46
N HIS A 539 -32.29 -6.81 -15.72
CA HIS A 539 -31.36 -7.83 -15.27
C HIS A 539 -30.99 -7.61 -13.80
N VAL A 540 -30.65 -8.70 -13.10
CA VAL A 540 -30.27 -8.65 -11.68
C VAL A 540 -28.84 -8.14 -11.55
N ILE A 541 -28.63 -7.16 -10.67
CA ILE A 541 -27.32 -6.58 -10.37
C ILE A 541 -26.84 -6.87 -8.95
N ALA A 542 -27.75 -7.26 -8.05
CA ALA A 542 -27.41 -7.58 -6.67
C ALA A 542 -28.36 -8.60 -6.05
N ILE A 543 -27.81 -9.45 -5.17
CA ILE A 543 -28.56 -10.33 -4.27
C ILE A 543 -27.91 -10.25 -2.89
N GLY A 544 -28.72 -9.88 -1.89
CA GLY A 544 -28.24 -9.60 -0.54
C GLY A 544 -27.18 -8.48 -0.53
N PRO A 545 -26.06 -8.64 0.19
CA PRO A 545 -24.99 -7.65 0.22
C PRO A 545 -24.05 -7.73 -1.00
N PHE A 546 -24.29 -8.66 -1.93
CA PHE A 546 -23.39 -8.96 -3.02
C PHE A 546 -23.88 -8.39 -4.34
N ARG A 547 -22.93 -7.85 -5.11
CA ARG A 547 -23.09 -7.59 -6.54
C ARG A 547 -22.95 -8.91 -7.27
N VAL A 548 -23.84 -9.13 -8.24
CA VAL A 548 -23.91 -10.41 -8.94
C VAL A 548 -23.90 -10.22 -10.46
N GLY A 549 -23.49 -11.27 -11.16
CA GLY A 549 -23.55 -11.38 -12.62
C GLY A 549 -23.92 -12.79 -13.05
N PRO A 550 -24.20 -13.02 -14.35
CA PRO A 550 -24.63 -14.32 -14.85
C PRO A 550 -23.57 -15.41 -14.62
N ILE A 551 -24.03 -16.64 -14.36
CA ILE A 551 -23.19 -17.84 -14.35
C ILE A 551 -23.10 -18.30 -15.80
N ASN A 552 -22.00 -17.98 -16.48
CA ASN A 552 -21.72 -18.46 -17.83
C ASN A 552 -21.52 -19.98 -17.87
#